data_AF-A0A2G6MXW6-F1
#
_entry.id   AF-A0A2G6MXW6-F1
#
_cell.length_a   1.000
_cell.length_b   1.000
_cell.length_c   1.000
_cell.angle_alpha   90.00
_cell.angle_beta   90.00
_cell.angle_gamma   90.00
#
_symmetry.space_group_name_H-M   'P 1'
#
loop_
_entity.id
_entity.type
_entity.pdbx_description
1 polymer ?
#
loop_
_entity_poly.entity_id
_entity_poly.type
_entity_poly.pdbx_seq_one_letter_code
_entity_poly.pdbx_strand_id
1 'polypeptide(L)'
;MPPRVGSRHSFTFGVRDDAGVLHLTEREPYRFHAHTDNRTHVVVQGDTLWDLAGRYFASLPRACGFWWAIADYQPDDPIIDPTLTLEPGRTLFIPSLRVLTDVILGEAGRRTRG
;
A
#
# COMPACT_ATOMS: atom_id res chain seq x y z
N MET A 1 6.86 -6.60 17.82
CA MET A 1 6.86 -7.44 16.59
C MET A 1 6.00 -6.73 15.55
N PRO A 2 6.46 -6.54 14.30
CA PRO A 2 5.62 -5.94 13.26
C PRO A 2 4.35 -6.79 13.04
N PRO A 3 3.22 -6.17 12.66
CA PRO A 3 1.97 -6.89 12.45
C PRO A 3 2.15 -7.97 11.38
N ARG A 4 1.71 -9.20 11.67
CA ARG A 4 1.82 -10.34 10.76
C ARG A 4 0.79 -10.31 9.63
N VAL A 5 -0.32 -9.61 9.84
CA VAL A 5 -1.44 -9.50 8.88
C VAL A 5 -1.44 -8.11 8.26
N GLY A 6 -1.54 -8.03 6.94
CA GLY A 6 -1.69 -6.76 6.22
C GLY A 6 -0.43 -5.87 6.18
N SER A 7 0.72 -6.39 6.60
CA SER A 7 1.98 -5.65 6.60
C SER A 7 2.62 -5.64 5.22
N ARG A 8 3.10 -4.48 4.77
CA ARG A 8 3.90 -4.35 3.55
C ARG A 8 5.13 -5.26 3.53
N HIS A 9 5.69 -5.59 4.69
CA HIS A 9 6.88 -6.43 4.82
C HIS A 9 6.58 -7.93 4.66
N SER A 10 5.31 -8.32 4.56
CA SER A 10 4.93 -9.70 4.22
C SER A 10 5.08 -10.03 2.73
N PHE A 11 5.52 -9.06 1.92
CA PHE A 11 5.71 -9.17 0.47
C PHE A 11 7.19 -9.08 0.06
N THR A 12 8.09 -9.44 0.98
CA THR A 12 9.53 -9.57 0.72
C THR A 12 9.94 -11.03 0.93
N PHE A 13 10.81 -11.55 0.08
CA PHE A 13 11.26 -12.94 0.14
C PHE A 13 12.67 -13.04 0.70
N GLY A 14 12.94 -14.14 1.42
CA GLY A 14 14.27 -14.46 1.90
C GLY A 14 15.10 -15.11 0.80
N VAL A 15 16.19 -14.48 0.38
CA VAL A 15 17.13 -15.03 -0.62
C VAL A 15 18.50 -15.18 0.03
N ARG A 16 19.16 -16.31 -0.19
CA ARG A 16 20.54 -16.51 0.23
C ARG A 16 21.49 -16.14 -0.90
N ASP A 17 22.53 -15.39 -0.57
CA ASP A 17 23.64 -15.16 -1.50
C ASP A 17 24.60 -16.37 -1.55
N ASP A 18 25.64 -16.27 -2.38
CA ASP A 18 26.65 -17.32 -2.56
C ASP A 18 27.45 -17.62 -1.27
N ALA A 19 27.49 -16.68 -0.32
CA ALA A 19 28.10 -16.85 0.99
C ALA A 19 27.12 -17.45 2.03
N GLY A 20 25.87 -17.73 1.63
CA GLY A 20 24.82 -18.28 2.48
C GLY A 20 24.14 -17.26 3.39
N VAL A 21 24.40 -15.96 3.25
CA VAL A 21 23.78 -14.89 4.05
C VAL A 21 22.35 -14.65 3.58
N LEU A 22 21.41 -14.57 4.51
CA LEU A 22 20.00 -14.33 4.22
C LEU A 22 19.71 -12.84 4.05
N HIS A 23 19.24 -12.46 2.87
CA HIS A 23 18.78 -11.11 2.52
C HIS A 23 17.28 -11.11 2.26
N LEU A 24 16.65 -9.94 2.39
CA LEU A 24 15.27 -9.74 1.94
C LEU A 24 15.27 -9.09 0.56
N THR A 25 14.42 -9.59 -0.33
CA THR A 25 14.17 -8.89 -1.59
C THR A 25 13.53 -7.54 -1.35
N GLU A 26 13.68 -6.64 -2.32
CA GLU A 26 12.82 -5.47 -2.40
C GLU A 26 11.36 -5.91 -2.55
N ARG A 27 10.46 -5.10 -1.99
CA ARG A 27 9.02 -5.31 -2.17
C ARG A 27 8.61 -4.71 -3.50
N GLU A 28 8.04 -5.52 -4.37
CA GLU A 28 7.36 -5.00 -5.55
C GLU A 28 5.99 -4.39 -5.14
N PRO A 29 5.75 -3.08 -5.35
CA PRO A 29 4.49 -2.43 -4.97
C PRO A 29 3.38 -2.74 -5.99
N TYR A 30 2.12 -2.80 -5.52
CA TYR A 30 0.97 -2.86 -6.44
C TYR A 30 0.62 -1.45 -6.89
N ARG A 31 1.01 -1.11 -8.13
CA ARG A 31 0.77 0.20 -8.75
C ARG A 31 -0.70 0.37 -9.12
N PHE A 32 -1.05 1.60 -9.48
CA PHE A 32 -2.37 1.91 -10.00
C PHE A 32 -2.74 0.99 -11.18
N HIS A 33 -3.94 0.43 -11.10
CA HIS A 33 -4.60 -0.26 -12.21
C HIS A 33 -6.03 0.28 -12.28
N ALA A 34 -6.59 0.40 -13.49
CA ALA A 34 -7.98 0.80 -13.64
C ALA A 34 -8.90 -0.33 -13.15
N HIS A 35 -9.49 -0.15 -11.98
CA HIS A 35 -10.59 -0.98 -11.49
C HIS A 35 -11.88 -0.16 -11.49
N THR A 36 -13.02 -0.82 -11.73
CA THR A 36 -14.34 -0.17 -11.80
C THR A 36 -14.76 0.50 -10.50
N ASP A 37 -14.17 0.08 -9.38
CA ASP A 37 -14.44 0.55 -8.03
C ASP A 37 -13.31 1.41 -7.42
N ASN A 38 -12.37 1.87 -8.25
CA ASN A 38 -11.36 2.84 -7.82
C ASN A 38 -12.00 4.11 -7.25
N ARG A 39 -11.42 4.61 -6.17
CA ARG A 39 -11.87 5.84 -5.52
C ARG A 39 -10.84 6.94 -5.77
N THR A 40 -11.33 8.18 -5.86
CA THR A 40 -10.49 9.37 -5.93
C THR A 40 -10.74 10.24 -4.70
N HIS A 41 -9.68 10.87 -4.22
CA HIS A 41 -9.74 11.81 -3.11
C HIS A 41 -8.96 13.06 -3.47
N VAL A 42 -9.58 14.24 -3.32
CA VAL A 42 -8.90 15.52 -3.48
C VAL A 42 -8.38 15.92 -2.10
N VAL A 43 -7.06 16.01 -1.97
CA VAL A 43 -6.38 16.34 -0.71
C VAL A 43 -6.84 17.71 -0.21
N VAL A 44 -7.17 17.78 1.07
CA VAL A 44 -7.38 19.03 1.80
C VAL A 44 -6.27 19.23 2.82
N GLN A 45 -6.15 20.47 3.32
CA GLN A 45 -5.13 20.81 4.30
C GLN A 45 -5.27 19.94 5.55
N GLY A 46 -4.16 19.34 5.97
CA GLY A 46 -4.08 18.48 7.16
C GLY A 46 -4.34 17.00 6.88
N ASP A 47 -4.71 16.61 5.65
CA ASP A 47 -4.79 15.19 5.30
C ASP A 47 -3.42 14.52 5.43
N THR A 48 -3.44 13.31 5.97
CA THR A 48 -2.30 12.42 6.01
C THR A 48 -2.68 11.07 5.41
N LEU A 49 -1.69 10.32 4.90
CA LEU A 49 -1.97 8.98 4.36
C LEU A 49 -2.54 8.02 5.43
N TRP A 50 -2.20 8.22 6.70
CA TRP A 50 -2.75 7.43 7.81
C TRP A 50 -4.23 7.73 8.05
N ASP A 51 -4.62 9.00 8.03
CA ASP A 51 -6.01 9.41 8.23
C ASP A 51 -6.88 8.99 7.04
N LEU A 52 -6.35 9.15 5.82
CA LEU A 52 -7.03 8.67 4.61
C LEU A 52 -7.19 7.14 4.64
N ALA A 53 -6.18 6.38 5.04
CA ALA A 53 -6.32 4.93 5.20
C ALA A 53 -7.32 4.58 6.31
N GLY A 54 -7.29 5.28 7.44
CA GLY A 54 -8.26 5.15 8.52
C GLY A 54 -9.69 5.38 8.06
N ARG A 55 -9.90 6.37 7.18
CA ARG A 55 -11.21 6.74 6.63
C ARG A 55 -11.71 5.75 5.58
N TYR A 56 -10.89 5.45 4.57
CA TYR A 56 -11.34 4.68 3.40
C TYR A 56 -11.35 3.17 3.66
N PHE A 57 -10.58 2.69 4.64
CA PHE A 57 -10.51 1.28 5.05
C PHE A 57 -11.06 1.05 6.47
N ALA A 58 -11.94 1.94 6.96
CA ALA A 58 -12.45 1.93 8.34
C ALA A 58 -13.07 0.59 8.80
N SER A 59 -13.55 -0.24 7.85
CA SER A 59 -14.08 -1.58 8.13
C SER A 59 -13.01 -2.62 8.48
N LEU A 60 -11.73 -2.32 8.23
CA LEU A 60 -10.62 -3.22 8.52
C LEU A 60 -9.98 -2.91 9.89
N PRO A 61 -9.53 -3.94 10.62
CA PRO A 61 -8.74 -3.71 11.83
C PRO A 61 -7.43 -3.01 11.48
N ARG A 62 -7.05 -2.01 12.29
CA ARG A 62 -5.84 -1.20 12.09
C ARG A 62 -5.79 -0.51 10.71
N ALA A 63 -6.94 0.01 10.25
CA ALA A 63 -7.10 0.69 8.97
C ALA A 63 -5.98 1.68 8.61
N CYS A 64 -5.55 2.52 9.55
CA CYS A 64 -4.46 3.48 9.35
C CYS A 64 -3.13 2.81 8.91
N GLY A 65 -2.92 1.54 9.24
CA GLY A 65 -1.74 0.76 8.85
C GLY A 65 -1.67 0.42 7.36
N PHE A 66 -2.73 0.66 6.59
CA PHE A 66 -2.77 0.47 5.14
C PHE A 66 -2.44 1.73 4.33
N TRP A 67 -1.92 2.78 4.97
CA TRP A 67 -1.45 4.01 4.31
C TRP A 67 -0.53 3.73 3.11
N TRP A 68 0.30 2.68 3.21
CA TRP A 68 1.25 2.29 2.18
C TRP A 68 0.55 1.81 0.90
N ALA A 69 -0.65 1.24 1.01
CA ALA A 69 -1.42 0.83 -0.16
C ALA A 69 -1.90 2.05 -0.95
N ILE A 70 -2.24 3.15 -0.27
CA ILE A 70 -2.55 4.42 -0.94
C ILE A 70 -1.27 4.98 -1.57
N ALA A 71 -0.17 4.99 -0.82
CA ALA A 71 1.11 5.51 -1.29
C ALA A 71 1.61 4.84 -2.58
N ASP A 72 1.49 3.51 -2.66
CA ASP A 72 1.92 2.71 -3.80
C ASP A 72 1.01 2.82 -5.03
N TYR A 73 -0.27 3.12 -4.81
CA TYR A 73 -1.37 3.03 -5.80
C TYR A 73 -1.61 4.33 -6.57
N GLN A 74 -0.57 5.12 -6.79
CA GLN A 74 -0.65 6.33 -7.62
C GLN A 74 -0.29 6.02 -9.09
N PRO A 75 -0.91 6.69 -10.07
CA PRO A 75 -0.72 6.43 -11.50
C PRO A 75 0.64 6.89 -12.02
N ASP A 76 1.14 8.02 -11.51
CA ASP A 76 2.43 8.59 -11.92
C ASP A 76 3.55 7.94 -11.10
N ASP A 77 3.92 8.57 -9.98
CA ASP A 77 4.90 8.06 -9.04
C ASP A 77 4.26 7.76 -7.68
N PRO A 78 4.70 6.69 -6.99
CA PRO A 78 4.30 6.47 -5.62
C PRO A 78 4.76 7.58 -4.70
N ILE A 79 4.06 7.69 -3.58
CA ILE A 79 4.51 8.52 -2.47
C ILE A 79 5.55 7.73 -1.68
N ILE A 80 6.84 8.03 -1.90
CA ILE A 80 7.95 7.34 -1.25
C ILE A 80 8.06 7.72 0.23
N ASP A 81 8.01 9.01 0.52
CA ASP A 81 8.03 9.53 1.88
C ASP A 81 6.60 9.90 2.32
N PRO A 82 5.96 9.08 3.17
CA PRO A 82 4.60 9.34 3.63
C PRO A 82 4.52 10.46 4.68
N THR A 83 5.65 10.92 5.21
CA THR A 83 5.70 11.95 6.26
C THR A 83 5.66 13.37 5.70
N LEU A 84 5.90 13.51 4.40
CA LEU A 84 5.74 14.79 3.71
C LEU A 84 4.27 15.20 3.67
N THR A 85 4.03 16.49 3.86
CA THR A 85 2.68 17.06 3.78
C THR A 85 2.11 16.85 2.38
N LEU A 86 0.88 16.36 2.31
CA LEU A 86 0.16 16.23 1.05
C LEU A 86 -0.27 17.61 0.56
N GLU A 87 -0.01 17.90 -0.72
CA GLU A 87 -0.37 19.18 -1.34
C GLU A 87 -1.90 19.29 -1.49
N PRO A 88 -2.54 20.31 -0.89
CA PRO A 88 -3.97 20.54 -1.07
C PRO A 88 -4.33 20.71 -2.54
N GLY A 89 -5.43 20.09 -2.97
CA GLY A 89 -5.86 20.04 -4.37
C GLY A 89 -5.27 18.89 -5.18
N ARG A 90 -4.24 18.19 -4.69
CA ARG A 90 -3.73 16.97 -5.32
C ARG A 90 -4.82 15.89 -5.32
N THR A 91 -5.01 15.22 -6.46
CA THR A 91 -5.87 14.04 -6.51
C THR A 91 -5.07 12.79 -6.16
N LEU A 92 -5.50 12.08 -5.12
CA LEU A 92 -4.99 10.77 -4.76
C LEU A 92 -5.95 9.67 -5.23
N PHE A 93 -5.37 8.61 -5.77
CA PHE A 93 -6.10 7.39 -6.10
C PHE A 93 -6.07 6.45 -4.90
N ILE A 94 -7.24 5.97 -4.52
CA ILE A 94 -7.43 5.10 -3.36
C ILE A 94 -7.99 3.77 -3.87
N PRO A 95 -7.32 2.64 -3.60
CA PRO A 95 -7.85 1.35 -3.99
C PRO A 95 -9.16 1.10 -3.24
N SER A 96 -10.09 0.40 -3.87
CA SER A 96 -11.31 -0.02 -3.18
C SER A 96 -11.00 -1.00 -2.06
N LEU A 97 -11.97 -1.25 -1.18
CA LEU A 97 -11.81 -2.27 -0.13
C LEU A 97 -11.52 -3.65 -0.74
N ARG A 98 -12.24 -4.02 -1.81
CA ARG A 98 -12.04 -5.26 -2.57
C ARG A 98 -10.63 -5.33 -3.17
N VAL A 99 -10.17 -4.25 -3.81
CA VAL A 99 -8.81 -4.21 -4.40
C VAL A 99 -7.76 -4.37 -3.30
N LEU A 100 -7.93 -3.71 -2.16
CA LEU A 100 -7.02 -3.88 -1.03
C LEU A 100 -7.02 -5.33 -0.51
N THR A 101 -8.17 -5.92 -0.23
CA THR A 101 -8.24 -7.25 0.40
C THR A 101 -7.92 -8.40 -0.54
N ASP A 102 -8.43 -8.35 -1.77
CA ASP A 102 -8.46 -9.51 -2.67
C ASP A 102 -7.28 -9.49 -3.64
N VAL A 103 -6.75 -8.30 -3.96
CA VAL A 103 -5.66 -8.12 -4.93
C VAL A 103 -4.36 -7.79 -4.24
N ILE A 104 -4.32 -6.68 -3.47
CA ILE A 104 -3.09 -6.21 -2.82
C ILE A 104 -2.69 -7.15 -1.68
N LEU A 105 -3.63 -7.52 -0.82
CA LEU A 105 -3.40 -8.41 0.33
C LEU A 105 -3.65 -9.90 0.04
N GLY A 106 -4.33 -10.18 -1.07
CA GLY A 106 -4.76 -11.51 -1.46
C GLY A 106 -3.60 -12.44 -1.83
N GLU A 107 -3.90 -13.74 -1.88
CA GLU A 107 -2.92 -14.78 -2.20
C GLU A 107 -2.36 -14.63 -3.63
N ALA A 108 -3.15 -14.10 -4.56
CA ALA A 108 -2.70 -13.78 -5.92
C ALA A 108 -1.52 -12.78 -5.89
N GLY A 109 -1.63 -11.69 -5.11
CA GLY A 109 -0.54 -10.73 -4.94
C GLY A 109 0.70 -11.30 -4.24
N ARG A 110 0.55 -12.37 -3.45
CA ARG A 110 1.70 -13.09 -2.86
C ARG A 110 2.36 -14.06 -3.84
N ARG A 111 1.60 -14.68 -4.75
CA ARG A 111 2.11 -15.70 -5.71
C ARG A 111 2.71 -15.11 -6.98
N THR A 112 2.20 -13.98 -7.49
CA THR A 112 2.78 -13.34 -8.69
C THR A 112 4.13 -12.69 -8.45
N ARG A 113 4.58 -12.60 -7.19
CA ARG A 113 5.81 -11.91 -6.77
C ARG A 113 6.88 -12.82 -6.17
N GLY A 114 6.56 -14.10 -5.99
CA GLY A 114 7.43 -15.11 -5.39
C GLY A 114 8.01 -16.07 -6.41
#